data_AF-A0ABD2WPJ1-F1
#
_entry.id   AF-A0ABD2WPJ1-F1
#
_cell.length_a   1.000
_cell.length_b   1.000
_cell.length_c   1.000
_cell.angle_alpha   90.00
_cell.angle_beta   90.00
_cell.angle_gamma   90.00
#
_symmetry.space_group_name_H-M   'P 1'
#
loop_
_entity.id
_entity.type
_entity.pdbx_description
1 polymer ?
#
loop_
_entity_poly.entity_id
_entity_poly.type
_entity_poly.pdbx_seq_one_letter_code
_entity_poly.pdbx_strand_id
1 'polypeptide(L)'
;MNFFQVFVVKFIAGMFAMLGQDMARMHEELESSSTFLMNKQEIYKIINRKIRDNIRMHQETIELFVALREVSQKKLLIIIVILILELCSTGIWFVIVIPYNKFYAAKMAFSMVIVVMILLYLIYSSEDIIYACNQLNSMCYDTKWYLLSVKEKRLILFMILRTENPCTLMAGPTIFMNYETFSAILRFTLSYLMTFYRIMEQSSYLN
;
A
#
# COMPACT_ATOMS: atom_id res chain seq x y z
N MET A 1 -12.10 -6.00 -4.56
CA MET A 1 -11.88 -4.57 -4.28
C MET A 1 -12.51 -3.86 -5.45
N ASN A 2 -13.45 -2.93 -5.24
CA ASN A 2 -14.09 -2.26 -6.37
C ASN A 2 -13.08 -1.35 -7.06
N PHE A 3 -13.23 -1.10 -8.37
CA PHE A 3 -12.38 -0.14 -9.11
C PHE A 3 -12.29 1.22 -8.38
N PHE A 4 -13.40 1.64 -7.77
CA PHE A 4 -13.47 2.82 -6.92
C PHE A 4 -12.48 2.79 -5.74
N GLN A 5 -12.34 1.65 -5.03
CA GLN A 5 -11.43 1.54 -3.89
C GLN A 5 -9.96 1.61 -4.33
N VAL A 6 -9.63 0.99 -5.46
CA VAL A 6 -8.29 1.10 -6.07
C VAL A 6 -7.99 2.56 -6.44
N PHE A 7 -8.97 3.24 -7.04
CA PHE A 7 -8.84 4.64 -7.38
C PHE A 7 -8.61 5.51 -6.15
N VAL A 8 -9.37 5.31 -5.07
CA VAL A 8 -9.19 6.05 -3.80
C VAL A 8 -7.83 5.77 -3.17
N VAL A 9 -7.36 4.51 -3.20
CA VAL A 9 -6.02 4.15 -2.74
C VAL A 9 -4.94 4.91 -3.51
N LYS A 10 -5.02 4.90 -4.85
CA LYS A 10 -4.09 5.65 -5.71
C LYS A 10 -4.18 7.15 -5.50
N PHE A 11 -5.39 7.67 -5.28
CA PHE A 11 -5.63 9.08 -4.98
C PHE A 11 -4.95 9.49 -3.66
N ILE A 12 -5.09 8.70 -2.60
CA ILE A 12 -4.42 8.94 -1.31
C ILE A 12 -2.90 8.91 -1.45
N ALA A 13 -2.36 7.92 -2.18
CA ALA A 13 -0.93 7.86 -2.48
C ALA A 13 -0.45 9.11 -3.25
N GLY A 14 -1.27 9.58 -4.21
CA GLY A 14 -1.02 10.83 -4.95
C GLY A 14 -1.02 12.07 -4.06
N MET A 15 -1.95 12.17 -3.10
CA MET A 15 -1.97 13.28 -2.12
C MET A 15 -0.70 13.28 -1.26
N PHE A 16 -0.25 12.11 -0.77
CA PHE A 16 1.02 12.03 -0.04
C PHE A 16 2.21 12.49 -0.88
N ALA A 17 2.26 12.11 -2.17
CA ALA A 17 3.32 12.52 -3.08
C ALA A 17 3.30 14.03 -3.37
N MET A 18 2.11 14.61 -3.62
CA MET A 18 1.94 16.05 -3.81
C MET A 18 2.41 16.82 -2.59
N LEU A 19 2.03 16.36 -1.40
CA LEU A 19 2.40 17.00 -0.14
C LEU A 19 3.92 16.93 0.11
N GLY A 20 4.56 15.83 -0.29
CA GLY A 20 6.02 15.71 -0.26
C GLY A 20 6.71 16.70 -1.19
N GLN A 21 6.17 16.88 -2.40
CA GLN A 21 6.70 17.88 -3.36
C GLN A 21 6.51 19.31 -2.86
N ASP A 22 5.37 19.63 -2.25
CA ASP A 22 5.13 20.96 -1.70
C ASP A 22 6.08 21.27 -0.53
N MET A 23 6.39 20.27 0.31
CA MET A 23 7.41 20.40 1.36
C MET A 23 8.82 20.60 0.78
N ALA A 24 9.18 19.88 -0.28
CA ALA A 24 10.46 20.04 -0.98
C ALA A 24 10.57 21.42 -1.66
N ARG A 25 9.51 21.91 -2.30
CA ARG A 25 9.49 23.28 -2.85
C ARG A 25 9.68 24.34 -1.78
N MET A 26 9.07 24.14 -0.60
CA MET A 26 9.30 25.04 0.53
C MET A 26 10.76 25.03 1.00
N HIS A 27 11.49 23.93 0.89
CA HIS A 27 12.93 23.88 1.17
C HIS A 27 13.71 24.87 0.28
N GLU A 28 13.47 24.84 -1.04
CA GLU A 28 14.13 25.71 -2.02
C GLU A 28 13.74 27.19 -1.84
N GLU A 29 12.47 27.46 -1.55
CA GLU A 29 11.98 28.82 -1.27
C GLU A 29 12.57 29.40 0.04
N LEU A 30 12.78 28.55 1.05
CA LEU A 30 13.41 28.96 2.31
C LEU A 30 14.89 29.30 2.10
N GLU A 31 15.59 28.53 1.26
CA GLU A 31 17.00 28.73 0.92
C GLU A 31 17.22 29.99 0.07
N SER A 32 16.42 30.19 -0.97
CA SER A 32 16.45 31.41 -1.79
C SER A 32 16.03 32.67 -1.03
N SER A 33 15.08 32.58 -0.09
CA SER A 33 14.71 33.70 0.77
C SER A 33 15.76 34.04 1.82
N SER A 34 16.61 33.08 2.22
CA SER A 34 17.71 33.34 3.15
C SER A 34 18.85 34.15 2.51
N THR A 35 19.00 34.07 1.18
CA THR A 35 20.05 34.76 0.41
C THR A 35 19.61 36.14 -0.09
N PHE A 36 18.32 36.36 -0.35
CA PHE A 36 17.79 37.67 -0.75
C PHE A 36 17.15 38.42 0.43
N LEU A 37 17.74 39.54 0.83
CA LEU A 37 17.23 40.44 1.88
C LEU A 37 15.97 41.24 1.44
N MET A 38 14.97 40.59 0.82
CA MET A 38 13.66 41.21 0.62
C MET A 38 12.77 41.05 1.85
N ASN A 39 11.73 41.90 1.93
CA ASN A 39 10.90 42.18 3.10
C ASN A 39 10.51 40.94 3.92
N LYS A 40 11.35 40.63 4.92
CA LYS A 40 11.39 39.36 5.64
C LYS A 40 10.05 38.97 6.29
N GLN A 41 9.25 39.96 6.67
CA GLN A 41 7.94 39.78 7.32
C GLN A 41 6.84 39.26 6.37
N GLU A 42 6.79 39.72 5.11
CA GLU A 42 5.82 39.25 4.12
C GLU A 42 6.10 37.79 3.76
N ILE A 43 7.38 37.46 3.56
CA ILE A 43 7.84 36.12 3.20
C ILE A 43 7.53 35.11 4.32
N TYR A 44 7.82 35.45 5.58
CA TYR A 44 7.46 34.58 6.71
C TYR A 44 5.94 34.35 6.83
N LYS A 45 5.11 35.35 6.55
CA LYS A 45 3.65 35.16 6.55
C LYS A 45 3.20 34.18 5.47
N ILE A 46 3.79 34.26 4.28
CA ILE A 46 3.48 33.36 3.15
C ILE A 46 3.91 31.93 3.49
N ILE A 47 5.12 31.74 4.00
CA ILE A 47 5.66 30.43 4.41
C ILE A 47 4.79 29.82 5.51
N ASN A 48 4.43 30.59 6.53
CA ASN A 48 3.60 30.10 7.64
C ASN A 48 2.19 29.70 7.19
N ARG A 49 1.64 30.38 6.18
CA ARG A 49 0.38 29.99 5.55
C ARG A 49 0.54 28.67 4.80
N LYS A 50 1.56 28.53 3.94
CA LYS A 50 1.84 27.29 3.20
C LYS A 50 2.06 26.09 4.12
N ILE A 51 2.81 26.25 5.21
CA ILE A 51 3.02 25.18 6.19
C ILE A 51 1.70 24.75 6.82
N ARG A 52 0.85 25.72 7.21
CA ARG A 52 -0.45 25.41 7.79
C ARG A 52 -1.35 24.67 6.80
N ASP A 53 -1.34 25.08 5.54
CA ASP A 53 -2.12 24.44 4.49
C ASP A 53 -1.63 23.00 4.24
N ASN A 54 -0.31 22.77 4.22
CA ASN A 54 0.28 21.43 4.12
C ASN A 54 -0.09 20.55 5.30
N ILE A 55 -0.08 21.08 6.53
CA ILE A 55 -0.48 20.31 7.72
C ILE A 55 -1.95 19.93 7.64
N ARG A 56 -2.81 20.87 7.23
CA ARG A 56 -4.23 20.61 7.07
C ARG A 56 -4.47 19.53 6.01
N MET A 57 -3.82 19.63 4.85
CA MET A 57 -3.93 18.65 3.79
C MET A 57 -3.40 17.27 4.22
N HIS A 58 -2.35 17.23 5.05
CA HIS A 58 -1.85 15.99 5.63
C HIS A 58 -2.86 15.34 6.59
N GLN A 59 -3.51 16.14 7.44
CA GLN A 59 -4.56 15.68 8.34
C GLN A 59 -5.76 15.14 7.55
N GLU A 60 -6.25 15.88 6.56
CA GLU A 60 -7.34 15.46 5.68
C GLU A 60 -6.98 14.16 4.94
N THR A 61 -5.73 14.01 4.49
CA THR A 61 -5.23 12.77 3.84
C THR A 61 -5.26 11.58 4.80
N ILE A 62 -4.84 11.77 6.06
CA ILE A 62 -4.87 10.71 7.08
C ILE A 62 -6.31 10.33 7.41
N GLU A 63 -7.21 11.30 7.57
CA GLU A 63 -8.63 11.05 7.85
C GLU A 63 -9.28 10.25 6.72
N LEU A 64 -9.00 10.60 5.46
CA LEU A 64 -9.43 9.85 4.29
C LEU A 64 -8.88 8.41 4.28
N PHE A 65 -7.61 8.23 4.66
CA PHE A 65 -7.02 6.90 4.79
C PHE A 65 -7.69 6.07 5.89
N VAL A 66 -7.97 6.66 7.06
CA VAL A 66 -8.65 5.97 8.16
C VAL A 66 -10.06 5.55 7.74
N ALA A 67 -10.82 6.44 7.10
CA ALA A 67 -12.15 6.14 6.59
C ALA A 67 -12.12 5.03 5.52
N LEU A 68 -11.16 5.09 4.59
CA LEU A 68 -10.96 4.04 3.59
C LEU A 68 -10.68 2.69 4.26
N ARG A 69 -9.80 2.67 5.26
CA ARG A 69 -9.42 1.47 6.00
C ARG A 69 -10.64 0.83 6.66
N GLU A 70 -11.44 1.60 7.38
CA GLU A 70 -12.64 1.09 8.07
C GLU A 70 -13.65 0.45 7.10
N VAL A 71 -13.91 1.12 5.97
CA VAL A 71 -14.85 0.61 4.95
C VAL A 71 -14.29 -0.61 4.22
N SER A 72 -12.98 -0.70 4.07
CA SER A 72 -12.32 -1.73 3.26
C SER A 72 -11.90 -2.95 4.06
N GLN A 73 -11.66 -2.84 5.37
CA GLN A 73 -11.08 -3.89 6.21
C GLN A 73 -11.86 -5.21 6.15
N LYS A 74 -13.19 -5.17 6.33
CA LYS A 74 -14.05 -6.37 6.25
C LYS A 74 -14.10 -6.93 4.82
N LYS A 75 -14.18 -6.05 3.82
CA LYS A 75 -14.26 -6.44 2.41
C LYS A 75 -12.97 -7.14 1.96
N LEU A 76 -11.81 -6.58 2.32
CA LEU A 76 -10.50 -7.14 1.99
C LEU A 76 -10.31 -8.53 2.59
N LEU A 77 -10.77 -8.75 3.83
CA LEU A 77 -10.74 -10.09 4.44
C LEU A 77 -11.53 -11.09 3.60
N ILE A 78 -12.78 -10.76 3.25
CA ILE A 78 -13.63 -11.65 2.43
C ILE A 78 -12.97 -11.93 1.07
N ILE A 79 -12.40 -10.91 0.43
CA ILE A 79 -11.72 -11.04 -0.86
C ILE A 79 -10.51 -11.98 -0.75
N ILE A 80 -9.67 -11.82 0.28
CA ILE A 80 -8.50 -12.70 0.46
C ILE A 80 -8.93 -14.15 0.65
N VAL A 81 -9.96 -14.39 1.46
CA VAL A 81 -10.49 -15.75 1.66
C VAL A 81 -10.98 -16.35 0.34
N ILE A 82 -11.73 -15.58 -0.45
CA ILE A 82 -12.21 -16.03 -1.78
C ILE A 82 -11.02 -16.32 -2.71
N LEU A 83 -10.02 -15.44 -2.77
CA LEU A 83 -8.85 -15.64 -3.62
C LEU A 83 -8.03 -16.88 -3.21
N ILE A 84 -7.90 -17.15 -1.91
CA ILE A 84 -7.25 -18.38 -1.42
C ILE A 84 -8.04 -19.61 -1.85
N LEU A 85 -9.37 -19.60 -1.70
CA LEU A 85 -10.24 -20.70 -2.12
C LEU A 85 -10.20 -20.93 -3.64
N GLU A 86 -10.21 -19.87 -4.44
CA GLU A 86 -10.05 -19.94 -5.89
C GLU A 86 -8.68 -20.50 -6.29
N LEU A 87 -7.61 -20.06 -5.60
CA LEU A 87 -6.26 -20.54 -5.87
C LEU A 87 -6.10 -22.03 -5.51
N CYS A 88 -6.66 -22.46 -4.38
CA CYS A 88 -6.67 -23.87 -3.98
C CYS A 88 -7.52 -24.74 -4.91
N SER A 89 -8.71 -24.28 -5.31
CA SER A 89 -9.61 -25.06 -6.17
C SER A 89 -9.06 -25.21 -7.59
N THR A 90 -8.61 -24.13 -8.22
CA THR A 90 -7.92 -24.19 -9.54
C THR A 90 -6.66 -25.06 -9.47
N GLY A 91 -5.93 -24.94 -8.36
CA GLY A 91 -4.99 -25.90 -7.77
C GLY A 91 -5.26 -27.37 -8.05
N ILE A 92 -6.29 -27.85 -7.37
CA ILE A 92 -6.69 -29.26 -7.37
C ILE A 92 -7.13 -29.68 -8.76
N TRP A 93 -7.94 -28.85 -9.44
CA TRP A 93 -8.41 -29.14 -10.80
C TRP A 93 -7.27 -29.28 -11.80
N PHE A 94 -6.23 -28.46 -11.66
CA PHE A 94 -5.01 -28.60 -12.47
C PHE A 94 -4.39 -29.99 -12.28
N VAL A 95 -4.14 -30.42 -11.03
CA VAL A 95 -3.52 -31.72 -10.72
C VAL A 95 -4.34 -32.89 -11.28
N ILE A 96 -5.67 -32.85 -11.12
CA ILE A 96 -6.57 -33.93 -11.58
C ILE A 96 -6.58 -34.04 -13.11
N VAL A 97 -6.57 -32.91 -13.83
CA VAL A 97 -6.81 -32.87 -15.29
C VAL A 97 -5.54 -33.11 -16.11
N ILE A 98 -4.34 -32.87 -15.55
CA ILE A 98 -3.04 -33.08 -16.20
C ILE A 98 -2.93 -34.41 -16.98
N PRO A 99 -3.24 -35.59 -16.40
CA PRO A 99 -3.08 -36.87 -17.10
C PRO A 99 -4.11 -37.11 -18.21
N TYR A 100 -5.30 -36.50 -18.13
CA TYR A 100 -6.40 -36.76 -19.05
C TYR A 100 -6.45 -35.81 -20.24
N ASN A 101 -6.24 -34.51 -20.01
CA ASN A 101 -6.38 -33.51 -21.07
C ASN A 101 -5.49 -32.27 -20.86
N LYS A 102 -4.44 -32.19 -21.67
CA LYS A 102 -3.45 -31.10 -21.63
C LYS A 102 -4.05 -29.71 -21.94
N PHE A 103 -5.09 -29.62 -22.78
CA PHE A 103 -5.72 -28.35 -23.11
C PHE A 103 -6.51 -27.77 -21.93
N TYR A 104 -7.29 -28.60 -21.23
CA TYR A 104 -8.00 -28.16 -20.02
C TYR A 104 -7.03 -27.88 -18.86
N ALA A 105 -5.95 -28.67 -18.74
CA ALA A 105 -4.88 -28.38 -17.77
C ALA A 105 -4.24 -26.99 -18.02
N ALA A 106 -3.96 -26.65 -19.28
CA ALA A 106 -3.45 -25.33 -19.64
C ALA A 106 -4.43 -24.19 -19.28
N LYS A 107 -5.74 -24.40 -19.48
CA LYS A 107 -6.76 -23.43 -19.04
C LYS A 107 -6.77 -23.22 -17.52
N MET A 108 -6.64 -24.29 -16.74
CA MET A 108 -6.60 -24.19 -15.27
C MET A 108 -5.33 -23.50 -14.79
N ALA A 109 -4.18 -23.82 -15.39
CA ALA A 109 -2.92 -23.11 -15.12
C ALA A 109 -3.02 -21.62 -15.43
N PHE A 110 -3.65 -21.25 -16.55
CA PHE A 110 -3.91 -19.85 -16.88
C PHE A 110 -4.81 -19.16 -15.85
N SER A 111 -5.85 -19.85 -15.38
CA SER A 111 -6.71 -19.35 -14.30
C SER A 111 -5.95 -19.11 -13.00
N MET A 112 -5.03 -20.01 -12.61
CA MET A 112 -4.18 -19.79 -11.44
C MET A 112 -3.33 -18.53 -11.58
N VAL A 113 -2.70 -18.34 -12.74
CA VAL A 113 -1.87 -17.16 -13.01
C VAL A 113 -2.71 -15.89 -12.86
N ILE A 114 -3.95 -15.88 -13.37
CA ILE A 114 -4.86 -14.74 -13.18
C ILE A 114 -5.14 -14.48 -11.70
N VAL A 115 -5.48 -15.50 -10.91
CA VAL A 115 -5.77 -15.35 -9.47
C VAL A 115 -4.54 -14.82 -8.71
N VAL A 116 -3.34 -15.33 -9.03
CA VAL A 116 -2.08 -14.84 -8.44
C VAL A 116 -1.82 -13.38 -8.82
N MET A 117 -2.07 -12.99 -10.07
CA MET A 117 -1.92 -11.61 -10.53
C MET A 117 -2.91 -10.67 -9.83
N ILE A 118 -4.15 -11.09 -9.59
CA ILE A 118 -5.15 -10.31 -8.84
C ILE A 118 -4.68 -10.12 -7.39
N LEU A 119 -4.17 -11.17 -6.75
CA LEU A 119 -3.63 -11.10 -5.39
C LEU A 119 -2.42 -10.15 -5.32
N LEU A 120 -1.50 -10.27 -6.28
CA LEU A 120 -0.32 -9.39 -6.39
C LEU A 120 -0.73 -7.93 -6.57
N TYR A 121 -1.70 -7.66 -7.45
CA TYR A 121 -2.21 -6.31 -7.67
C TYR A 121 -2.79 -5.68 -6.41
N LEU A 122 -3.54 -6.46 -5.62
CA LEU A 122 -4.14 -6.00 -4.37
C LEU A 122 -3.08 -5.61 -3.33
N ILE A 123 -2.03 -6.41 -3.23
CA ILE A 123 -0.93 -6.19 -2.29
C ILE A 123 -0.04 -5.04 -2.75
N TYR A 124 0.30 -4.99 -4.04
CA TYR A 124 1.03 -3.89 -4.66
C TYR A 124 0.34 -2.53 -4.42
N SER A 125 -0.98 -2.47 -4.59
CA SER A 125 -1.75 -1.26 -4.33
C SER A 125 -1.70 -0.81 -2.86
N SER A 126 -1.56 -1.76 -1.93
CA SER A 126 -1.46 -1.46 -0.50
C SER A 126 -0.06 -0.96 -0.13
N GLU A 127 0.97 -1.57 -0.73
CA GLU A 127 2.37 -1.19 -0.61
C GLU A 127 2.66 0.21 -1.19
N ASP A 128 2.00 0.59 -2.29
CA ASP A 128 2.14 1.94 -2.86
C ASP A 128 1.78 3.05 -1.86
N ILE A 129 0.76 2.85 -1.01
CA ILE A 129 0.41 3.83 0.03
C ILE A 129 1.51 3.93 1.07
N ILE A 130 2.05 2.78 1.50
CA ILE A 130 3.13 2.71 2.50
C ILE A 130 4.36 3.42 1.95
N TYR A 131 4.72 3.14 0.69
CA TYR A 131 5.82 3.79 0.00
C TYR A 131 5.63 5.32 -0.06
N ALA A 132 4.47 5.79 -0.50
CA ALA A 132 4.19 7.23 -0.58
C ALA A 132 4.23 7.92 0.81
N CYS A 133 3.76 7.24 1.85
CA CYS A 133 3.81 7.74 3.23
C CYS A 133 5.25 7.84 3.76
N ASN A 134 6.08 6.83 3.50
CA ASN A 134 7.49 6.82 3.86
C ASN A 134 8.30 7.86 3.09
N GLN A 135 8.00 8.03 1.80
CA GLN A 135 8.61 9.06 0.97
C GLN A 135 8.28 10.45 1.50
N LEU A 136 7.02 10.69 1.88
CA LEU A 136 6.63 11.93 2.54
C LEU A 136 7.42 12.17 3.84
N ASN A 137 7.59 11.13 4.67
CA ASN A 137 8.38 11.23 5.89
C ASN A 137 9.82 11.70 5.59
N SER A 138 10.50 11.04 4.64
CA SER A 138 11.86 11.44 4.21
C SER A 138 11.90 12.89 3.74
N MET A 139 10.97 13.30 2.87
CA MET A 139 10.92 14.66 2.34
C MET A 139 10.67 15.70 3.45
N CYS A 140 9.81 15.38 4.42
CA CYS A 140 9.60 16.24 5.58
C CYS A 140 10.85 16.32 6.46
N TYR A 141 11.56 15.23 6.66
CA TYR A 141 12.80 15.20 7.43
C TYR A 141 13.91 16.05 6.79
N ASP A 142 14.01 16.01 5.45
CA ASP A 142 15.00 16.77 4.66
C ASP A 142 14.68 18.26 4.55
N THR A 143 13.49 18.71 4.97
CA THR A 143 13.20 20.14 5.04
C THR A 143 14.08 20.82 6.10
N LYS A 144 14.46 22.09 5.90
CA LYS A 144 15.21 22.88 6.89
C LYS A 144 14.28 23.35 8.04
N TRP A 145 13.53 22.42 8.64
CA TRP A 145 12.52 22.67 9.67
C TRP A 145 13.09 23.37 10.92
N TYR A 146 14.39 23.27 11.14
CA TYR A 146 15.11 23.94 12.23
C TYR A 146 15.23 25.47 12.04
N LEU A 147 15.04 25.99 10.81
CA LEU A 147 15.04 27.43 10.50
C LEU A 147 13.66 28.10 10.67
N LEU A 148 12.61 27.29 10.88
CA LEU A 148 11.23 27.76 11.01
C LEU A 148 10.94 28.31 12.41
N SER A 149 9.75 28.91 12.59
CA SER A 149 9.34 29.36 13.90
C SER A 149 9.12 28.17 14.85
N VAL A 150 9.13 28.41 16.17
CA VAL A 150 8.92 27.35 17.17
C VAL A 150 7.58 26.63 16.98
N LYS A 151 6.55 27.32 16.48
CA LYS A 151 5.23 26.72 16.17
C LYS A 151 5.33 25.85 14.92
N GLU A 152 5.89 26.42 13.84
CA GLU A 152 6.46 25.76 12.65
C GLU A 152 7.03 24.37 12.91
N LYS A 153 8.13 24.42 13.64
CA LYS A 153 9.00 23.30 14.00
C LYS A 153 8.25 22.16 14.67
N ARG A 154 7.38 22.48 15.63
CA ARG A 154 6.60 21.48 16.36
C ARG A 154 5.62 20.75 15.45
N LEU A 155 4.97 21.46 14.54
CA LEU A 155 3.98 20.87 13.65
C LEU A 155 4.61 19.91 12.64
N ILE A 156 5.75 20.27 12.04
CA ILE A 156 6.49 19.37 11.15
C ILE A 156 7.00 18.15 11.91
N LEU A 157 7.48 18.33 13.15
CA LEU A 157 7.90 17.21 13.97
C LEU A 157 6.75 16.23 14.26
N PHE A 158 5.55 16.75 14.57
CA PHE A 158 4.36 15.89 14.75
C PHE A 158 3.99 15.15 13.47
N MET A 159 4.13 15.79 12.33
CA MET A 159 3.89 15.18 11.03
C MET A 159 4.87 14.05 10.74
N ILE A 160 6.17 14.26 10.95
CA ILE A 160 7.22 13.22 10.83
C ILE A 160 6.92 12.04 11.77
N LEU A 161 6.62 12.33 13.03
CA LEU A 161 6.33 11.29 14.03
C LEU A 161 5.04 10.52 13.71
N ARG A 162 4.08 11.17 13.04
CA ARG A 162 2.84 10.52 12.61
C ARG A 162 3.03 9.65 11.38
N THR A 163 3.86 10.06 10.42
CA THR A 163 4.18 9.31 9.19
C THR A 163 5.18 8.18 9.44
N GLU A 164 5.89 8.18 10.57
CA GLU A 164 6.72 7.06 11.02
C GLU A 164 5.90 5.78 11.27
N ASN A 165 4.61 5.94 11.60
CA ASN A 165 3.66 4.83 11.61
C ASN A 165 3.05 4.66 10.21
N PRO A 166 3.47 3.64 9.44
CA PRO A 166 3.07 3.51 8.04
C PRO A 166 1.55 3.33 7.91
N CYS A 167 0.98 4.00 6.91
CA CYS A 167 -0.42 3.86 6.54
C CYS A 167 -0.66 2.49 5.87
N THR A 168 -0.72 1.45 6.69
CA THR A 168 -0.89 0.05 6.27
C THR A 168 -2.37 -0.31 6.12
N LEU A 169 -2.75 -0.84 4.96
CA LEU A 169 -4.06 -1.46 4.80
C LEU A 169 -4.05 -2.82 5.51
N MET A 170 -5.08 -3.06 6.31
CA MET A 170 -5.26 -4.33 7.02
C MET A 170 -6.53 -5.02 6.52
N ALA A 171 -6.42 -6.33 6.28
CA ALA A 171 -7.55 -7.20 6.06
C ALA A 171 -7.97 -7.83 7.40
N GLY A 172 -9.14 -7.42 7.90
CA GLY A 172 -9.54 -7.77 9.27
C GLY A 172 -8.60 -7.23 10.35
N PRO A 173 -8.66 -7.76 11.58
CA PRO A 173 -7.88 -7.25 12.71
C PRO A 173 -6.40 -7.66 12.71
N THR A 174 -6.00 -8.64 11.89
CA THR A 174 -4.71 -9.34 12.07
C THR A 174 -3.86 -9.51 10.81
N ILE A 175 -4.39 -9.28 9.60
CA ILE A 175 -3.67 -9.54 8.35
C ILE A 175 -3.22 -8.23 7.71
N PHE A 176 -1.91 -8.01 7.64
CA PHE A 176 -1.33 -6.86 6.95
C PHE A 176 -1.27 -7.12 5.44
N MET A 177 -1.68 -6.15 4.63
CA MET A 177 -1.61 -6.26 3.18
C MET A 177 -0.21 -5.92 2.67
N ASN A 178 0.74 -6.83 2.89
CA ASN A 178 2.14 -6.67 2.52
C ASN A 178 2.68 -7.85 1.70
N TYR A 179 3.89 -7.70 1.14
CA TYR A 179 4.54 -8.77 0.38
C TYR A 179 4.83 -10.03 1.21
N GLU A 180 4.96 -9.90 2.53
CA GLU A 180 5.13 -11.06 3.43
C GLU A 180 3.88 -11.95 3.39
N THR A 181 2.69 -11.34 3.50
CA THR A 181 1.41 -12.05 3.39
C THR A 181 1.22 -12.68 2.02
N PHE A 182 1.63 -12.01 0.94
CA PHE A 182 1.65 -12.61 -0.40
C PHE A 182 2.46 -13.91 -0.43
N SER A 183 3.69 -13.84 0.09
CA SER A 183 4.60 -14.99 0.11
C SER A 183 4.07 -16.13 0.98
N ALA A 184 3.42 -15.81 2.10
CA ALA A 184 2.80 -16.77 2.99
C ALA A 184 1.63 -17.51 2.30
N ILE A 185 0.77 -16.79 1.58
CA ILE A 185 -0.34 -17.37 0.82
C ILE A 185 0.20 -18.33 -0.25
N LEU A 186 1.20 -17.92 -1.03
CA LEU A 186 1.79 -18.77 -2.07
C LEU A 186 2.46 -20.02 -1.49
N ARG A 187 3.19 -19.89 -0.39
CA ARG A 187 3.81 -21.05 0.30
C ARG A 187 2.77 -22.02 0.80
N PHE A 188 1.68 -21.50 1.37
CA PHE A 188 0.57 -22.31 1.86
C PHE A 188 -0.09 -23.08 0.70
N THR A 189 -0.42 -22.40 -0.40
CA THR A 189 -1.07 -23.06 -1.56
C THR A 189 -0.15 -24.08 -2.22
N LEU A 190 1.13 -23.79 -2.41
CA LEU A 190 2.09 -24.76 -2.95
C LEU A 190 2.25 -25.99 -2.04
N SER A 191 2.36 -25.78 -0.73
CA SER A 191 2.45 -26.90 0.24
C SER A 191 1.19 -27.77 0.20
N TYR A 192 0.03 -27.14 0.13
CA TYR A 192 -1.26 -27.83 0.00
C TYR A 192 -1.33 -28.64 -1.30
N LEU A 193 -0.94 -28.06 -2.43
CA LEU A 193 -0.95 -28.74 -3.73
C LEU A 193 0.04 -29.89 -3.80
N MET A 194 1.23 -29.73 -3.25
CA MET A 194 2.22 -30.81 -3.17
C MET A 194 1.73 -31.97 -2.31
N THR A 195 1.07 -31.66 -1.19
CA THR A 195 0.46 -32.69 -0.33
C THR A 195 -0.64 -33.45 -1.07
N PHE A 196 -1.53 -32.73 -1.75
CA PHE A 196 -2.60 -33.33 -2.54
C PHE A 196 -2.05 -34.18 -3.70
N TYR A 197 -1.04 -33.68 -4.42
CA TYR A 197 -0.36 -34.42 -5.49
C TYR A 197 0.21 -35.74 -4.98
N ARG A 198 0.91 -35.74 -3.83
CA ARG A 198 1.47 -36.96 -3.24
C ARG A 198 0.40 -37.99 -2.87
N ILE A 199 -0.74 -37.54 -2.35
CA ILE A 199 -1.88 -38.42 -2.01
C ILE A 199 -2.43 -39.08 -3.28
N MET A 200 -2.61 -38.30 -4.34
CA MET A 200 -3.08 -38.82 -5.64
C MET A 200 -2.08 -39.83 -6.22
N GLU A 201 -0.78 -39.53 -6.14
CA GLU A 201 0.29 -40.41 -6.62
C GLU A 201 0.28 -41.75 -5.86
N GLN A 202 0.20 -41.73 -4.53
CA GLN A 202 0.07 -42.95 -3.71
C GLN A 202 -1.17 -43.78 -4.08
N SER A 203 -2.31 -43.13 -4.33
CA SER A 203 -3.54 -43.83 -4.73
C SER A 203 -3.42 -44.52 -6.09
N SER A 204 -2.60 -43.96 -7.00
CA SER A 204 -2.34 -44.57 -8.31
C SER A 204 -1.42 -45.80 -8.26
N TYR A 205 -0.59 -45.93 -7.21
CA TYR A 205 0.25 -47.12 -7.01
C TYR A 205 -0.50 -48.28 -6.31
N LEU A 206 -1.67 -48.01 -5.73
CA LEU A 206 -2.49 -48.99 -5.00
C LEU A 206 -3.57 -49.65 -5.88
N ASN A 207 -3.78 -49.17 -7.11
CA ASN A 207 -4.69 -49.73 -8.12
C ASN A 207 -3.91 -50.34 -9.28
#